data_AF-A0A2A6FNC5-F1
#
_entry.id   AF-A0A2A6FNC5-F1
#
_cell.length_a   1.000
_cell.length_b   1.000
_cell.length_c   1.000
_cell.angle_alpha   90.00
_cell.angle_beta   90.00
_cell.angle_gamma   90.00
#
_symmetry.space_group_name_H-M   'P 1'
#
loop_
_entity.id
_entity.type
_entity.pdbx_description
1 polymer ?
#
loop_
_entity_poly.entity_id
_entity_poly.type
_entity_poly.pdbx_seq_one_letter_code
_entity_poly.pdbx_strand_id
1 'polypeptide(L)'
;MAAVLRAFKDEGRTDVAASLARTLRVVLATAVASTPGSYEVCTIPSTPAAYRARGYRPVPYLLHRCGVRPTPVLQFVRERADQVGLTAAQRRKNLEGSLASRCSLVGRRFVLVDDITTTGSTLHDARRALCAAGAIEPLIVVIAQTPRRYCTDKPPFPEQSVT
;
A
#
# COMPACT_ATOMS: atom_id res chain seq x y z
N MET A 1 -4.65 1.19 17.69
CA MET A 1 -3.75 1.32 16.52
C MET A 1 -4.06 2.54 15.63
N ALA A 2 -5.31 2.83 15.25
CA ALA A 2 -5.60 4.00 14.39
C ALA A 2 -5.19 5.36 14.99
N ALA A 3 -5.34 5.57 16.31
CA ALA A 3 -4.87 6.77 17.01
C ALA A 3 -3.33 6.88 17.04
N VAL A 4 -2.64 5.74 17.17
CA VAL A 4 -1.16 5.65 17.19
C VAL A 4 -0.59 5.96 15.81
N LEU A 5 -1.27 5.57 14.73
CA LEU A 5 -0.85 5.88 13.36
C LEU A 5 -1.21 7.30 12.94
N ARG A 6 -2.28 7.89 13.49
CA ARG A 6 -2.52 9.34 13.40
C ARG A 6 -1.48 10.14 14.17
N ALA A 7 -1.21 9.80 15.43
CA ALA A 7 -0.16 10.42 16.22
C ALA A 7 1.23 10.26 15.56
N PHE A 8 1.51 9.11 14.94
CA PHE A 8 2.69 8.97 14.10
C PHE A 8 2.63 9.90 12.89
N LYS A 9 1.57 9.84 12.06
CA LYS A 9 1.40 10.65 10.84
C LYS A 9 1.38 12.17 11.06
N ASP A 10 0.90 12.62 12.22
CA ASP A 10 0.55 14.02 12.49
C ASP A 10 1.41 14.65 13.61
N GLU A 11 2.03 13.88 14.52
CA GLU A 11 2.78 14.43 15.69
C GLU A 11 4.29 14.10 15.71
N GLY A 12 4.84 13.38 14.73
CA GLY A 12 6.30 13.19 14.60
C GLY A 12 6.95 12.33 15.69
N ARG A 13 6.15 11.53 16.42
CA ARG A 13 6.62 10.67 17.52
C ARG A 13 7.49 9.51 17.04
N THR A 14 8.81 9.62 17.26
CA THR A 14 9.85 8.68 16.80
C THR A 14 9.98 7.43 17.66
N ASP A 15 9.48 7.46 18.89
CA ASP A 15 9.39 6.32 19.83
C ASP A 15 8.50 5.19 19.28
N VAL A 16 7.34 5.56 18.73
CA VAL A 16 6.41 4.63 18.07
C VAL A 16 7.00 4.04 16.79
N ALA A 17 7.83 4.82 16.08
CA ALA A 17 8.39 4.42 14.80
C ALA A 17 9.32 3.22 14.91
N ALA A 18 10.09 3.10 16.00
CA ALA A 18 10.97 1.96 16.22
C ALA A 18 10.19 0.65 16.40
N SER A 19 9.10 0.70 17.17
CA SER A 19 8.20 -0.45 17.35
C SER A 19 7.51 -0.83 16.03
N LEU A 20 6.98 0.16 15.31
CA LEU A 20 6.35 -0.06 13.99
C LEU A 20 7.32 -0.64 12.98
N ALA A 21 8.57 -0.16 12.93
CA ALA A 21 9.59 -0.69 12.04
C ALA A 21 9.94 -2.16 12.37
N ARG A 22 10.04 -2.51 13.66
CA ARG A 22 10.28 -3.90 14.06
C ARG A 22 9.13 -4.81 13.62
N THR A 23 7.90 -4.40 13.86
CA THR A 23 6.71 -5.15 13.43
C THR A 23 6.65 -5.26 11.91
N LEU A 24 6.89 -4.16 11.19
CA LEU A 24 6.91 -4.15 9.73
C LEU A 24 7.97 -5.12 9.18
N ARG A 25 9.17 -5.14 9.75
CA ARG A 25 10.23 -6.07 9.36
C ARG A 25 9.80 -7.54 9.52
N VAL A 26 9.17 -7.88 10.64
CA VAL A 26 8.67 -9.25 10.87
C VAL A 26 7.60 -9.59 9.84
N VAL A 27 6.62 -8.71 9.63
CA VAL A 27 5.53 -8.94 8.67
C VAL A 27 6.06 -9.08 7.24
N LEU A 28 7.03 -8.26 6.83
CA LEU A 28 7.68 -8.37 5.52
C LEU A 28 8.39 -9.71 5.36
N ALA A 29 9.17 -10.13 6.37
CA ALA A 29 9.88 -11.40 6.35
C ALA A 29 8.92 -12.59 6.28
N THR A 30 7.83 -12.57 7.05
CA THR A 30 6.80 -13.61 7.00
C THR A 30 6.12 -13.66 5.64
N ALA A 31 5.73 -12.50 5.08
CA ALA A 31 5.05 -12.43 3.80
C ALA A 31 5.89 -13.05 2.67
N VAL A 32 7.20 -12.75 2.61
CA VAL A 32 8.07 -13.32 1.58
C VAL A 32 8.45 -14.77 1.85
N ALA A 33 8.50 -15.21 3.11
CA ALA A 33 8.78 -16.61 3.45
C ALA A 33 7.64 -17.55 3.06
N SER A 34 6.39 -17.06 3.06
CA SER A 34 5.22 -17.85 2.67
C SER A 34 5.12 -18.15 1.17
N THR A 35 5.99 -17.58 0.32
CA THR A 35 5.94 -17.83 -1.12
C THR A 35 7.34 -17.81 -1.73
N PRO A 36 7.77 -18.88 -2.44
CA PRO A 36 9.07 -18.91 -3.09
C PRO A 36 9.23 -17.77 -4.13
N GLY A 37 10.38 -17.10 -4.09
CA GLY A 37 10.75 -16.09 -5.08
C GLY A 37 11.56 -14.94 -4.49
N SER A 38 12.18 -14.15 -5.36
CA SER A 38 12.81 -12.88 -4.98
C SER A 38 11.79 -11.75 -5.11
N TYR A 39 11.63 -10.96 -4.04
CA TYR A 39 10.64 -9.90 -3.95
C TYR A 39 11.31 -8.54 -3.84
N GLU A 40 10.81 -7.58 -4.63
CA GLU A 40 11.13 -6.17 -4.45
C GLU A 40 10.04 -5.49 -3.60
N VAL A 41 10.41 -4.44 -2.86
CA VAL A 41 9.42 -3.68 -2.09
C VAL A 41 8.98 -2.46 -2.89
N CYS A 42 7.68 -2.29 -3.08
CA CYS A 42 7.10 -1.11 -3.72
C CYS A 42 6.24 -0.34 -2.72
N THR A 43 6.16 0.98 -2.90
CA THR A 43 5.29 1.86 -2.11
C THR A 43 4.42 2.69 -3.03
N ILE A 44 3.25 3.11 -2.53
CA ILE A 44 2.40 4.02 -3.27
C ILE A 44 3.05 5.41 -3.30
N PRO A 45 3.17 6.07 -4.48
CA PRO A 45 3.73 7.40 -4.55
C PRO A 45 2.87 8.37 -3.75
N SER A 46 3.49 9.28 -3.00
CA SER A 46 2.74 10.35 -2.29
C SER A 46 2.84 11.66 -3.06
N THR A 47 1.74 12.40 -3.12
CA THR A 47 1.68 13.68 -3.82
C THR A 47 2.59 14.74 -3.17
N PRO A 48 3.07 15.76 -3.91
CA PRO A 48 3.84 16.85 -3.34
C PRO A 48 3.12 17.58 -2.20
N ALA A 49 1.79 17.71 -2.27
CA ALA A 49 0.97 18.29 -1.22
C ALA A 49 0.99 17.45 0.07
N ALA A 50 0.88 16.12 -0.04
CA ALA A 50 0.94 15.21 1.10
C ALA A 50 2.33 15.20 1.78
N TYR A 51 3.39 15.40 1.00
CA TYR A 51 4.74 15.56 1.52
C TYR A 51 4.92 16.92 2.22
N ARG A 52 4.51 18.03 1.60
CA ARG A 52 4.61 19.38 2.18
C ARG A 52 3.84 19.52 3.50
N ALA A 53 2.68 18.88 3.61
CA ALA A 53 1.87 18.92 4.83
C ALA A 53 2.54 18.22 6.03
N ARG A 54 3.48 17.29 5.80
CA ARG A 54 4.04 16.42 6.84
C ARG A 54 5.56 16.47 6.99
N GLY A 55 6.29 16.97 6.00
CA GLY A 55 7.76 17.02 5.98
C GLY A 55 8.47 15.68 5.74
N TYR A 56 7.77 14.54 5.85
CA TYR A 56 8.34 13.19 5.62
C TYR A 56 7.30 12.20 5.06
N ARG A 57 7.75 11.01 4.65
CA ARG A 57 6.89 9.93 4.13
C ARG A 57 6.91 8.74 5.12
N PRO A 58 5.80 8.45 5.84
CA PRO A 58 5.76 7.45 6.89
C PRO A 58 6.24 6.05 6.46
N VAL A 59 5.76 5.55 5.32
CA VAL A 59 6.10 4.21 4.82
C VAL A 59 7.57 4.11 4.39
N PRO A 60 8.10 4.98 3.49
CA PRO A 60 9.53 5.00 3.19
C PRO A 60 10.43 5.17 4.42
N TYR A 61 10.02 5.99 5.39
CA TYR A 61 10.78 6.17 6.63
C TYR A 61 10.88 4.87 7.44
N LEU A 62 9.77 4.16 7.63
CA LEU A 62 9.76 2.88 8.34
C LEU A 62 10.52 1.79 7.58
N LEU A 63 10.40 1.74 6.25
CA LEU A 63 11.16 0.81 5.41
C LEU A 63 12.66 1.06 5.52
N HIS A 64 13.09 2.33 5.51
CA HIS A 64 14.50 2.67 5.71
C HIS A 64 15.01 2.17 7.07
N ARG A 65 14.22 2.31 8.13
CA ARG A 65 14.53 1.78 9.47
C ARG A 65 14.55 0.24 9.51
N CYS A 66 13.91 -0.44 8.55
CA CYS A 66 14.00 -1.89 8.38
C CYS A 66 15.23 -2.33 7.57
N GLY A 67 16.02 -1.39 7.02
CA GLY A 67 17.08 -1.69 6.06
C GLY A 67 16.57 -2.01 4.65
N VAL A 68 15.31 -1.70 4.36
CA VAL A 68 14.64 -1.98 3.09
C VAL A 68 14.57 -0.70 2.25
N ARG A 69 15.05 -0.77 1.01
CA ARG A 69 14.92 0.32 0.04
C ARG A 69 13.76 0.02 -0.91
N PRO A 70 12.72 0.87 -0.98
CA PRO A 70 11.61 0.65 -1.91
C PRO A 70 12.02 0.96 -3.35
N THR A 71 11.62 0.12 -4.29
CA THR A 71 11.75 0.36 -5.74
C THR A 71 10.61 1.27 -6.21
N PRO A 72 10.90 2.47 -6.76
CA PRO A 72 9.90 3.46 -7.14
C PRO A 72 9.27 3.16 -8.52
N VAL A 73 8.63 1.99 -8.67
CA VAL A 73 8.06 1.56 -9.96
C VAL A 73 6.72 2.21 -10.30
N LEU A 74 6.01 2.78 -9.32
CA LEU A 74 4.71 3.43 -9.53
C LEU A 74 4.82 4.95 -9.70
N GLN A 75 3.89 5.51 -10.47
CA GLN A 75 3.72 6.94 -10.66
C GLN A 75 2.25 7.33 -10.79
N PHE A 76 1.94 8.59 -10.46
CA PHE A 76 0.62 9.16 -10.76
C PHE A 76 0.47 9.43 -12.25
N VAL A 77 -0.69 9.10 -12.80
CA VAL A 77 -1.07 9.49 -14.16
C VAL A 77 -1.49 10.97 -14.14
N ARG A 78 -0.85 11.80 -14.98
CA ARG A 78 -1.05 13.26 -15.01
C ARG A 78 -2.38 13.70 -15.64
N GLU A 79 -3.09 12.80 -16.31
CA GLU A 79 -4.32 13.06 -17.07
C GLU A 79 -5.56 13.24 -16.15
N ARG A 80 -5.42 14.07 -15.11
CA ARG A 80 -6.52 14.63 -14.33
C ARG A 80 -6.68 16.11 -14.64
N ALA A 81 -6.78 16.45 -15.93
CA ALA A 81 -7.56 17.62 -16.33
C ALA A 81 -9.04 17.20 -16.27
N ASP A 82 -9.93 18.09 -15.87
CA ASP A 82 -11.40 17.92 -15.90
C ASP A 82 -12.02 17.05 -14.79
N GLN A 83 -11.78 17.43 -13.53
CA GLN A 83 -12.56 16.93 -12.37
C GLN A 83 -13.54 17.96 -11.78
N VAL A 84 -13.98 18.94 -12.57
CA VAL A 84 -15.15 19.76 -12.21
C VAL A 84 -16.40 19.01 -12.69
N GLY A 85 -17.20 18.46 -11.77
CA GLY A 85 -18.56 17.95 -12.08
C GLY A 85 -18.85 16.45 -11.84
N LEU A 86 -17.93 15.64 -11.30
CA LEU A 86 -18.14 14.20 -11.16
C LEU A 86 -18.80 13.78 -9.83
N THR A 87 -19.82 12.92 -9.92
CA THR A 87 -20.57 12.37 -8.76
C THR A 87 -19.71 11.45 -7.89
N ALA A 88 -20.16 11.14 -6.67
CA ALA A 88 -19.47 10.20 -5.76
C ALA A 88 -19.22 8.80 -6.38
N ALA A 89 -20.08 8.35 -7.30
CA ALA A 89 -19.90 7.09 -8.01
C ALA A 89 -18.81 7.19 -9.09
N GLN A 90 -18.73 8.31 -9.81
CA GLN A 90 -17.62 8.58 -10.73
C GLN A 90 -16.30 8.81 -10.00
N ARG A 91 -16.31 9.40 -8.79
CA ARG A 91 -15.09 9.49 -7.96
C ARG A 91 -14.54 8.12 -7.56
N ARG A 92 -15.43 7.14 -7.34
CA ARG A 92 -15.06 5.75 -7.03
C ARG A 92 -14.50 5.01 -8.25
N LYS A 93 -15.06 5.23 -9.46
CA LYS A 93 -14.51 4.72 -10.73
C LYS A 93 -13.21 5.44 -11.13
N ASN A 94 -13.07 6.74 -10.88
CA ASN A 94 -11.89 7.54 -11.25
C ASN A 94 -10.67 7.37 -10.33
N LEU A 95 -10.78 6.55 -9.28
CA LEU A 95 -9.62 6.10 -8.53
C LEU A 95 -8.97 4.88 -9.19
N GLU A 96 -9.69 4.15 -10.04
CA GLU A 96 -9.09 3.18 -10.96
C GLU A 96 -8.47 3.96 -12.13
N GLY A 97 -7.17 3.80 -12.35
CA GLY A 97 -6.39 4.47 -13.39
C GLY A 97 -5.52 5.61 -12.87
N SER A 98 -5.49 5.88 -11.55
CA SER A 98 -4.70 7.00 -11.01
C SER A 98 -3.20 6.69 -10.92
N LEU A 99 -2.85 5.41 -10.94
CA LEU A 99 -1.48 4.90 -10.91
C LEU A 99 -1.17 4.08 -12.16
N ALA A 100 0.09 4.23 -12.61
CA ALA A 100 0.70 3.44 -13.66
C ALA A 100 2.12 3.02 -13.25
N SER A 101 2.63 1.95 -13.87
CA SER A 101 4.06 1.62 -13.77
C SER A 101 4.91 2.58 -14.60
N ARG A 102 6.16 2.78 -14.19
CA ARG A 102 7.18 3.54 -14.93
C ARG A 102 7.86 2.69 -16.02
N CYS A 103 7.83 1.38 -15.88
CA CYS A 103 8.51 0.45 -16.76
C CYS A 103 7.79 -0.91 -16.82
N SER A 104 8.24 -1.78 -17.74
CA SER A 104 7.81 -3.18 -17.75
C SER A 104 8.26 -3.89 -16.47
N LEU A 105 7.36 -4.67 -15.89
CA LEU A 105 7.55 -5.43 -14.66
C LEU A 105 7.44 -6.95 -14.87
N VAL A 106 7.52 -7.40 -16.13
CA VAL A 106 7.35 -8.82 -16.50
C VAL A 106 8.20 -9.74 -15.64
N GLY A 107 7.55 -10.71 -14.98
CA GLY A 107 8.20 -11.74 -14.15
C GLY A 107 8.72 -11.26 -12.79
N ARG A 108 8.60 -9.96 -12.48
CA ARG A 108 9.02 -9.39 -11.20
C ARG A 108 7.93 -9.57 -10.15
N ARG A 109 8.34 -9.81 -8.91
CA ARG A 109 7.45 -9.97 -7.75
C ARG A 109 7.63 -8.79 -6.81
N PHE A 110 6.52 -8.28 -6.29
CA PHE A 110 6.53 -7.13 -5.39
C PHE A 110 5.81 -7.42 -4.08
N VAL A 111 6.31 -6.83 -3.00
CA VAL A 111 5.53 -6.56 -1.78
C VAL A 111 5.14 -5.08 -1.81
N LEU A 112 3.85 -4.81 -1.96
CA LEU A 112 3.28 -3.47 -1.92
C LEU A 112 2.99 -3.07 -0.48
N VAL A 113 3.67 -2.03 -0.01
CA VAL A 113 3.56 -1.54 1.38
C VAL A 113 2.86 -0.19 1.42
N ASP A 114 1.85 -0.05 2.27
CA ASP A 114 1.11 1.21 2.47
C ASP A 114 0.66 1.44 3.93
N ASP A 115 0.25 2.67 4.29
CA ASP A 115 -0.11 3.08 5.65
C ASP A 115 -1.64 3.15 5.92
N ILE A 116 -2.44 2.45 5.10
CA ILE A 116 -3.85 2.79 4.85
C ILE A 116 -4.71 2.93 6.10
N THR A 117 -5.27 4.12 6.25
CA THR A 117 -6.21 4.45 7.32
C THR A 117 -7.65 4.56 6.80
N THR A 118 -7.89 4.61 5.49
CA THR A 118 -9.25 4.65 4.90
C THR A 118 -9.20 4.36 3.39
N THR A 119 -10.22 3.67 2.87
CA THR A 119 -10.65 3.49 1.45
C THR A 119 -10.16 2.29 0.63
N GLY A 120 -8.93 1.78 0.74
CA GLY A 120 -8.50 0.57 0.00
C GLY A 120 -8.50 0.67 -1.55
N SER A 121 -9.06 1.75 -2.12
CA SER A 121 -9.11 2.04 -3.54
C SER A 121 -7.72 2.32 -4.11
N THR A 122 -6.88 3.06 -3.38
CA THR A 122 -5.48 3.33 -3.80
C THR A 122 -4.66 2.05 -3.89
N LEU A 123 -4.87 1.12 -2.95
CA LEU A 123 -4.21 -0.18 -2.95
C LEU A 123 -4.65 -1.04 -4.14
N HIS A 124 -5.96 -1.04 -4.43
CA HIS A 124 -6.50 -1.72 -5.60
C HIS A 124 -5.92 -1.16 -6.91
N ASP A 125 -5.83 0.17 -7.00
CA ASP A 125 -5.28 0.90 -8.14
C ASP A 125 -3.78 0.60 -8.36
N ALA A 126 -3.01 0.59 -7.27
CA ALA A 126 -1.59 0.23 -7.29
C ALA A 126 -1.36 -1.22 -7.71
N ARG A 127 -2.14 -2.16 -7.16
CA ARG A 127 -2.11 -3.58 -7.55
C ARG A 127 -2.41 -3.74 -9.03
N ARG A 128 -3.48 -3.10 -9.54
CA ARG A 128 -3.80 -3.12 -10.98
C ARG A 128 -2.64 -2.59 -11.81
N ALA A 129 -2.03 -1.47 -11.42
CA ALA A 129 -0.92 -0.86 -12.16
C ALA A 129 0.31 -1.80 -12.24
N LEU A 130 0.60 -2.54 -11.16
CA LEU A 130 1.68 -3.53 -11.15
C LEU A 130 1.38 -4.72 -12.08
N CYS A 131 0.20 -5.33 -11.94
CA CYS A 131 -0.19 -6.49 -12.76
C CYS A 131 -0.30 -6.11 -14.25
N ALA A 132 -0.85 -4.93 -14.56
CA ALA A 132 -0.95 -4.44 -15.94
C ALA A 132 0.43 -4.22 -16.60
N ALA A 133 1.48 -3.99 -15.81
CA ALA A 133 2.85 -3.89 -16.30
C ALA A 133 3.58 -5.25 -16.38
N GLY A 134 2.90 -6.37 -16.07
CA GLY A 134 3.43 -7.72 -16.15
C GLY A 134 4.02 -8.26 -14.84
N ALA A 135 3.88 -7.54 -13.72
CA ALA A 135 4.29 -8.09 -12.43
C ALA A 135 3.46 -9.33 -12.07
N ILE A 136 4.10 -10.29 -11.39
CA ILE A 136 3.39 -11.38 -10.73
C ILE A 136 2.56 -10.79 -9.59
N GLU A 137 1.40 -11.40 -9.29
CA GLU A 137 0.45 -10.92 -8.27
C GLU A 137 1.19 -10.49 -6.98
N PRO A 138 1.10 -9.21 -6.60
CA PRO A 138 1.92 -8.68 -5.51
C PRO A 138 1.36 -9.08 -4.16
N LEU A 139 2.24 -9.29 -3.19
CA LEU A 139 1.87 -9.38 -1.78
C LEU A 139 1.55 -7.98 -1.25
N ILE A 140 0.63 -7.88 -0.30
CA ILE A 140 0.19 -6.59 0.24
C ILE A 140 0.44 -6.56 1.75
N VAL A 141 1.10 -5.50 2.22
CA VAL A 141 1.34 -5.24 3.64
C VAL A 141 0.85 -3.83 3.97
N VAL A 142 -0.05 -3.72 4.94
CA VAL A 142 -0.57 -2.44 5.41
C VAL A 142 -0.28 -2.22 6.89
N ILE A 143 0.14 -1.01 7.26
CA ILE A 143 0.54 -0.68 8.64
C ILE A 143 -0.69 -0.40 9.54
N ALA A 144 -1.76 0.13 8.95
CA ALA A 144 -3.07 0.27 9.59
C ALA A 144 -4.14 -0.40 8.73
N GLN A 145 -5.21 -0.82 9.38
CA GLN A 145 -6.50 -0.95 8.75
C GLN A 145 -7.55 -0.43 9.75
N THR A 146 -8.22 0.66 9.40
CA THR A 146 -9.46 1.02 10.12
C THR A 146 -10.54 0.13 9.54
N PRO A 147 -11.29 -0.65 10.35
CA PRO A 147 -12.28 -1.56 9.79
C PRO A 147 -13.30 -0.75 9.00
N ARG A 148 -13.38 -0.97 7.69
CA ARG A 148 -14.65 -0.75 7.00
C ARG A 148 -15.54 -1.87 7.51
N ARG A 149 -16.68 -1.52 8.14
CA ARG A 149 -17.81 -2.44 8.26
C ARG A 149 -18.27 -2.76 6.85
N TYR A 150 -17.62 -3.73 6.22
CA TYR A 150 -18.16 -4.41 5.09
C TYR A 150 -18.98 -5.56 5.66
N CYS A 151 -20.29 -5.51 5.47
CA CYS A 151 -21.11 -6.71 5.55
C CYS A 151 -20.63 -7.58 4.38
N THR A 152 -19.89 -8.65 4.67
CA THR A 152 -19.51 -9.65 3.68
C THR A 152 -19.92 -11.01 4.24
N ASP A 153 -21.08 -11.48 3.80
CA ASP A 153 -21.46 -12.88 3.84
C ASP A 153 -20.53 -13.67 2.92
N LYS A 154 -19.34 -14.02 3.42
CA LYS A 154 -18.63 -15.26 3.07
C LYS A 154 -17.46 -15.47 4.02
N PRO A 155 -17.33 -16.64 4.67
CA PRO A 155 -16.18 -16.93 5.51
C PRO A 155 -14.88 -17.01 4.70
N PRO A 156 -13.74 -16.57 5.26
CA PRO A 156 -12.48 -16.39 4.53
C PRO A 156 -11.64 -17.66 4.30
N PHE A 157 -12.08 -18.85 4.74
CA PHE A 157 -11.32 -20.08 4.54
C PHE A 157 -12.25 -21.26 4.23
N PRO A 158 -11.92 -22.14 3.26
CA PRO A 158 -12.55 -23.45 3.18
C PRO A 158 -12.09 -24.29 4.38
N GLU A 159 -13.06 -24.87 5.11
CA GLU A 159 -12.80 -25.82 6.19
C GLU A 159 -11.97 -27.00 5.67
N GLN A 160 -10.80 -27.22 6.26
CA GLN A 160 -10.02 -28.43 6.00
C GLN A 160 -10.66 -29.58 6.78
N SER A 161 -11.22 -30.55 6.08
CA SER A 161 -11.69 -31.81 6.64
C SER A 161 -10.49 -32.65 7.08
N VAL A 162 -10.34 -32.82 8.40
CA VAL A 162 -9.48 -33.86 8.98
C VAL A 162 -10.19 -35.20 8.79
N THR A 163 -9.49 -36.16 8.18
CA THR A 163 -9.82 -37.59 8.25
C THR A 163 -8.78 -38.26 9.14
#